data_AF-A0A846ZW04-F1
#
_entry.id   AF-A0A846ZW04-F1
#
_cell.length_a   1.000
_cell.length_b   1.000
_cell.length_c   1.000
_cell.angle_alpha   90.00
_cell.angle_beta   90.00
_cell.angle_gamma   90.00
#
_symmetry.space_group_name_H-M   'P 1'
#
loop_
_entity.id
_entity.type
_entity.pdbx_description
1 polymer ?
#
loop_
_entity_poly.entity_id
_entity_poly.type
_entity_poly.pdbx_seq_one_letter_code
_entity_poly.pdbx_strand_id
1 'polypeptide(L)'
;MRWRGERQSDNVEDRRGMSISRGAKVGGIGGLGLVAIVVISMFMGVDPSSILQVVEQNTQSSSISVEQSATTAANDNARNFVAVVLAETEDVWNDVFQQAGRTYEEPKLVLFSEAVESACGMAGSATGPFYCPADHKVYLDLAFFEELHSRFGASGDFAQAYVIAHEIGHHVQTQLGIIQKVHELQSRTSKSEA
;
A
#
# COMPACT_ATOMS: atom_id res chain seq x y z
N MET A 1 -18.50 16.22 -2.32
CA MET A 1 -18.76 15.30 -3.45
C MET A 1 -20.04 14.53 -3.14
N ARG A 2 -20.82 14.09 -4.12
CA ARG A 2 -21.98 13.20 -3.86
C ARG A 2 -21.58 11.82 -4.37
N TRP A 3 -21.47 10.84 -3.48
CA TRP A 3 -20.99 9.49 -3.82
C TRP A 3 -21.94 8.39 -3.34
N ARG A 4 -22.86 8.70 -2.43
CA ARG A 4 -23.77 7.70 -1.85
C ARG A 4 -24.81 7.25 -2.88
N GLY A 5 -24.85 5.95 -3.15
CA GLY A 5 -25.75 5.35 -4.13
C GLY A 5 -25.19 5.26 -5.54
N GLU A 6 -23.96 5.74 -5.76
CA GLU A 6 -23.24 5.59 -7.03
C GLU A 6 -22.70 4.17 -7.23
N ARG A 7 -22.25 3.87 -8.45
CA ARG A 7 -21.59 2.60 -8.80
C ARG A 7 -20.36 2.38 -7.92
N GLN A 8 -20.19 1.16 -7.43
CA GLN A 8 -18.98 0.74 -6.72
C GLN A 8 -18.15 -0.17 -7.61
N SER A 9 -16.83 -0.10 -7.46
CA SER A 9 -15.91 -1.01 -8.14
C SER A 9 -15.84 -2.37 -7.44
N ASP A 10 -15.77 -3.43 -8.23
CA ASP A 10 -15.52 -4.80 -7.79
C ASP A 10 -14.00 -5.10 -7.61
N ASN A 11 -13.14 -4.12 -7.88
CA ASN A 11 -11.68 -4.25 -7.80
C ASN A 11 -11.10 -3.91 -6.41
N VAL A 12 -11.96 -3.67 -5.41
CA VAL A 12 -11.54 -3.45 -4.02
C VAL A 12 -11.34 -4.77 -3.28
N GLU A 13 -10.09 -5.07 -2.94
CA GLU A 13 -9.68 -6.19 -2.09
C GLU A 13 -9.59 -5.71 -0.63
N ASP A 14 -10.53 -6.16 0.21
CA ASP A 14 -10.51 -5.81 1.64
C ASP A 14 -9.65 -6.81 2.43
N ARG A 15 -8.48 -6.33 2.87
CA ARG A 15 -7.46 -7.07 3.63
C ARG A 15 -7.32 -6.54 5.07
N ARG A 16 -8.21 -5.63 5.50
CA ARG A 16 -8.19 -5.06 6.85
C ARG A 16 -8.42 -6.15 7.89
N GLY A 17 -7.75 -6.04 9.03
CA GLY A 17 -7.86 -7.02 10.12
C GLY A 17 -7.27 -8.41 9.83
N MET A 18 -6.71 -8.64 8.63
CA MET A 18 -5.92 -9.84 8.37
C MET A 18 -4.54 -9.63 9.00
N SER A 19 -4.29 -10.31 10.12
CA SER A 19 -2.92 -10.39 10.61
C SER A 19 -2.08 -11.12 9.56
N ILE A 20 -0.92 -10.58 9.22
CA ILE A 20 0.09 -11.34 8.49
C ILE A 20 0.45 -12.49 9.43
N SER A 21 -0.12 -13.66 9.17
CA SER A 21 0.07 -14.79 10.06
C SER A 21 1.56 -15.07 10.07
N ARG A 22 2.19 -14.82 11.21
CA ARG A 22 3.54 -15.26 11.54
C ARG A 22 3.55 -16.79 11.78
N GLY A 23 2.62 -17.51 11.14
CA GLY A 23 2.14 -18.85 11.51
C GLY A 23 2.25 -19.89 10.41
N ALA A 24 2.76 -19.57 9.22
CA ALA A 24 3.28 -20.57 8.31
C ALA A 24 4.67 -21.00 8.80
N LYS A 25 4.72 -21.89 9.80
CA LYS A 25 5.91 -22.64 10.26
C LYS A 25 7.26 -22.01 9.86
N VAL A 26 7.61 -20.85 10.42
CA VAL A 26 9.01 -20.46 10.47
C VAL A 26 9.61 -21.33 11.58
N GLY A 27 9.98 -22.55 11.18
CA GLY A 27 10.67 -23.50 12.03
C GLY A 27 12.00 -22.91 12.45
N GLY A 28 11.99 -22.18 13.56
CA GLY A 28 13.17 -21.56 14.15
C GLY A 28 13.80 -20.49 13.28
N ILE A 29 14.34 -19.46 13.92
CA ILE A 29 15.46 -18.72 13.35
C ILE A 29 16.67 -19.67 13.41
N GLY A 30 16.66 -20.70 12.56
CA GLY A 30 17.75 -21.64 12.45
C GLY A 30 18.82 -21.02 11.57
N GLY A 31 19.94 -20.58 12.17
CA GLY A 31 21.24 -20.28 11.57
C GLY A 31 21.27 -19.31 10.38
N LEU A 32 20.61 -19.65 9.27
CA LEU A 32 20.66 -18.97 7.99
C LEU A 32 19.82 -17.68 7.95
N GLY A 33 18.65 -17.64 8.60
CA GLY A 33 17.80 -16.43 8.61
C GLY A 33 18.42 -15.27 9.42
N LEU A 34 19.07 -15.59 10.53
CA LEU A 34 19.82 -14.64 11.35
C LEU A 34 21.07 -14.15 10.59
N VAL A 35 21.76 -15.04 9.88
CA VAL A 35 22.91 -14.69 9.03
C VAL A 35 22.51 -13.76 7.90
N ALA A 36 21.37 -13.97 7.23
CA ALA A 36 20.90 -13.08 6.16
C ALA A 36 20.59 -11.67 6.68
N ILE A 37 19.93 -11.55 7.84
CA ILE A 37 19.61 -10.26 8.48
C ILE A 37 20.90 -9.53 8.90
N VAL A 38 21.88 -10.25 9.45
CA VAL A 38 23.19 -9.68 9.84
C VAL A 38 24.01 -9.26 8.62
N VAL A 39 23.98 -10.02 7.51
CA VAL A 39 24.68 -9.68 6.27
C VAL A 39 24.05 -8.44 5.63
N ILE A 40 22.72 -8.34 5.60
CA ILE A 40 22.01 -7.17 5.08
C ILE A 40 22.23 -5.94 5.97
N SER A 41 22.21 -6.10 7.30
CA SER A 41 22.47 -4.98 8.22
C SER A 41 23.90 -4.45 8.11
N MET A 42 24.87 -5.32 7.83
CA MET A 42 26.28 -4.95 7.61
C MET A 42 26.49 -4.19 6.30
N PHE A 43 25.71 -4.48 5.26
CA PHE A 43 25.67 -3.69 4.01
C PHE A 43 24.97 -2.33 4.17
N MET A 44 24.09 -2.19 5.15
CA MET A 44 23.35 -0.95 5.45
C MET A 44 23.97 -0.10 6.58
N GLY A 45 25.12 -0.51 7.13
CA GLY A 45 25.85 0.25 8.17
C GLY A 45 25.21 0.23 9.56
N VAL A 46 24.35 -0.75 9.85
CA VAL A 46 23.64 -0.88 11.13
C VAL A 46 24.35 -1.87 12.04
N ASP A 47 24.61 -1.47 13.30
CA ASP A 47 25.35 -2.26 14.29
C ASP A 47 24.58 -3.54 14.70
N PRO A 48 25.13 -4.76 14.51
CA PRO A 48 24.42 -6.03 14.74
C PRO A 48 24.00 -6.29 16.19
N SER A 49 24.64 -5.61 17.15
CA SER A 49 24.34 -5.72 18.58
C SER A 49 22.95 -5.19 18.94
N SER A 50 22.44 -4.20 18.21
CA SER A 50 21.10 -3.63 18.38
C SER A 50 19.98 -4.62 18.02
N ILE A 51 20.24 -5.47 17.02
CA ILE A 51 19.30 -6.51 16.56
C ILE A 51 19.22 -7.65 17.58
N LEU A 52 20.33 -7.99 18.24
CA LEU A 52 20.36 -9.02 19.28
C LEU A 52 19.53 -8.63 20.51
N GLN A 53 19.55 -7.35 20.90
CA GLN A 53 18.73 -6.82 22.01
C GLN A 53 17.23 -6.88 21.71
N VAL A 54 16.83 -6.63 20.46
CA VAL A 54 15.42 -6.75 20.01
C VAL A 54 14.93 -8.21 20.05
N VAL A 55 15.83 -9.18 19.85
CA VAL A 55 15.50 -10.61 19.91
C VAL A 55 15.36 -11.10 21.36
N GLU A 56 16.20 -10.63 22.28
CA GLU A 56 16.09 -10.99 23.71
C GLU A 56 14.82 -10.43 24.37
N GLN A 57 14.40 -9.22 24.01
CA GLN A 57 13.25 -8.55 24.63
C GLN A 57 11.88 -9.15 24.23
N ASN A 58 11.83 -10.02 23.22
CA ASN A 58 10.59 -10.57 22.67
C ASN A 58 10.24 -11.99 23.19
N THR A 59 10.89 -12.44 24.27
CA THR A 59 10.65 -13.75 24.89
C THR A 59 9.61 -13.76 26.02
N GLN A 60 8.97 -12.62 26.32
CA GLN A 60 7.83 -12.59 27.25
C GLN A 60 6.50 -12.64 26.51
N SER A 61 6.01 -13.87 26.39
CA SER A 61 4.64 -14.25 26.05
C SER A 61 3.60 -13.46 26.83
N SER A 62 2.67 -12.84 26.10
CA SER A 62 1.31 -12.57 26.54
C SER A 62 0.37 -12.94 25.38
N SER A 63 -0.43 -13.98 25.59
CA SER A 63 -1.48 -14.40 24.67
C SER A 63 -2.60 -13.37 24.69
N ILE A 64 -2.52 -12.36 23.82
CA ILE A 64 -3.65 -11.49 23.50
C ILE A 64 -4.43 -12.20 22.40
N SER A 65 -5.59 -12.74 22.77
CA SER A 65 -6.64 -13.04 21.80
C SER A 65 -7.14 -11.70 21.30
N VAL A 66 -6.64 -11.27 20.13
CA VAL A 66 -7.19 -10.09 19.45
C VAL A 66 -8.51 -10.53 18.85
N GLU A 67 -9.57 -10.17 19.56
CA GLU A 67 -10.94 -10.16 19.07
C GLU A 67 -10.93 -9.49 17.69
N GLN A 68 -11.45 -10.21 16.71
CA GLN A 68 -11.63 -9.73 15.35
C GLN A 68 -12.40 -8.40 15.42
N SER A 69 -11.68 -7.27 15.27
CA SER A 69 -12.28 -5.94 15.31
C SER A 69 -13.43 -5.92 14.33
N ALA A 70 -14.65 -5.95 14.85
CA ALA A 70 -15.87 -5.91 14.07
C ALA A 70 -15.78 -4.68 13.16
N THR A 71 -15.90 -4.89 11.86
CA THR A 71 -16.00 -3.83 10.86
C THR A 71 -17.13 -2.91 11.30
N THR A 72 -16.79 -1.71 11.77
CA THR A 72 -17.80 -0.74 12.23
C THR A 72 -18.51 -0.14 11.02
N ALA A 73 -19.75 0.32 11.19
CA ALA A 73 -20.49 0.99 10.10
C ALA A 73 -19.76 2.23 9.53
N ALA A 74 -18.87 2.86 10.32
CA ALA A 74 -17.98 3.93 9.84
C ALA A 74 -16.90 3.39 8.87
N ASN A 75 -16.30 2.25 9.20
CA ASN A 75 -15.34 1.55 8.34
C ASN A 75 -15.96 1.06 7.03
N ASP A 76 -17.25 0.73 7.03
CA ASP A 76 -17.97 0.32 5.80
C ASP A 76 -18.29 1.52 4.91
N ASN A 77 -18.66 2.67 5.48
CA ASN A 77 -18.85 3.90 4.70
C ASN A 77 -17.56 4.34 4.01
N ALA A 78 -16.43 4.30 4.71
CA ALA A 78 -15.12 4.65 4.13
C ALA A 78 -14.72 3.67 3.02
N ARG A 79 -14.95 2.36 3.21
CA ARG A 79 -14.72 1.34 2.18
C ARG A 79 -15.59 1.58 0.95
N ASN A 80 -16.88 1.87 1.14
CA ASN A 80 -17.80 2.15 0.04
C ASN A 80 -17.43 3.44 -0.70
N PHE A 81 -17.00 4.48 0.02
CA PHE A 81 -16.48 5.70 -0.57
C PHE A 81 -15.28 5.40 -1.48
N VAL A 82 -14.30 4.63 -1.00
CA VAL A 82 -13.14 4.21 -1.81
C VAL A 82 -13.59 3.43 -3.05
N ALA A 83 -14.55 2.52 -2.91
CA ALA A 83 -15.06 1.73 -4.02
C ALA A 83 -15.76 2.59 -5.08
N VAL A 84 -16.48 3.64 -4.68
CA VAL A 84 -17.09 4.61 -5.62
C VAL A 84 -16.03 5.43 -6.32
N VAL A 85 -15.05 5.96 -5.58
CA VAL A 85 -13.97 6.75 -6.20
C VAL A 85 -13.18 5.90 -7.20
N LEU A 86 -12.86 4.64 -6.85
CA LEU A 86 -12.20 3.72 -7.77
C LEU A 86 -13.04 3.51 -9.04
N ALA A 87 -14.35 3.25 -8.89
CA ALA A 87 -15.28 3.13 -10.01
C ALA A 87 -15.27 4.37 -10.93
N GLU A 88 -15.36 5.57 -10.36
CA GLU A 88 -15.30 6.80 -11.14
C GLU A 88 -13.98 6.94 -11.91
N THR A 89 -12.84 6.56 -11.29
CA THR A 89 -11.56 6.58 -12.01
C THR A 89 -11.47 5.53 -13.11
N GLU A 90 -12.05 4.34 -12.90
CA GLU A 90 -12.15 3.30 -13.94
C GLU A 90 -12.96 3.82 -15.12
N ASP A 91 -14.12 4.43 -14.88
CA ASP A 91 -14.99 4.97 -15.94
C ASP A 91 -14.26 6.04 -16.77
N VAL A 92 -13.57 6.97 -16.11
CA VAL A 92 -12.79 8.02 -16.77
C VAL A 92 -11.65 7.44 -17.60
N TRP A 93 -10.84 6.54 -17.03
CA TRP A 93 -9.66 6.04 -17.73
C TRP A 93 -9.99 5.03 -18.83
N ASN A 94 -11.07 4.25 -18.68
CA ASN A 94 -11.58 3.41 -19.76
C ASN A 94 -11.94 4.27 -20.99
N ASP A 95 -12.69 5.36 -20.81
CA ASP A 95 -13.05 6.28 -21.90
C ASP A 95 -11.81 6.93 -22.53
N VAL A 96 -10.90 7.47 -21.70
CA VAL A 96 -9.67 8.13 -22.18
C VAL A 96 -8.77 7.16 -22.96
N PHE A 97 -8.56 5.94 -22.47
CA PHE A 97 -7.74 4.95 -23.18
C PHE A 97 -8.41 4.50 -24.48
N GLN A 98 -9.73 4.30 -24.45
CA GLN A 98 -10.49 3.95 -25.65
C GLN A 98 -10.36 5.01 -26.74
N GLN A 99 -10.47 6.30 -26.38
CA GLN A 99 -10.25 7.42 -27.31
C GLN A 99 -8.82 7.46 -27.86
N ALA A 100 -7.85 7.00 -27.06
CA ALA A 100 -6.46 6.86 -27.47
C ALA A 100 -6.16 5.56 -28.25
N GLY A 101 -7.17 4.72 -28.55
CA GLY A 101 -7.00 3.45 -29.25
C GLY A 101 -6.27 2.38 -28.42
N ARG A 102 -6.38 2.45 -27.09
CA ARG A 102 -5.77 1.53 -26.12
C ARG A 102 -6.84 0.88 -25.25
N THR A 103 -6.47 -0.20 -24.59
CA THR A 103 -7.28 -0.82 -23.54
C THR A 103 -6.70 -0.42 -22.19
N TYR A 104 -7.55 0.09 -21.29
CA TYR A 104 -7.17 0.34 -19.91
C TYR A 104 -7.28 -0.96 -19.12
N GLU A 105 -6.20 -1.36 -18.45
CA GLU A 105 -6.27 -2.41 -17.44
C GLU A 105 -6.66 -1.76 -16.11
N GLU A 106 -7.74 -2.21 -15.47
CA GLU A 106 -8.18 -1.63 -14.21
C GLU A 106 -7.30 -2.13 -13.04
N PRO A 107 -6.85 -1.25 -12.13
CA PRO A 107 -6.04 -1.65 -10.99
C PRO A 107 -6.89 -2.31 -9.91
N LYS A 108 -6.26 -3.23 -9.15
CA LYS A 108 -6.82 -3.67 -7.86
C LYS A 108 -6.47 -2.66 -6.78
N LEU A 109 -7.42 -2.35 -5.88
CA LEU A 109 -7.19 -1.53 -4.71
C LEU A 109 -7.28 -2.39 -3.45
N VAL A 110 -6.20 -2.47 -2.69
CA VAL A 110 -6.08 -3.24 -1.46
C VAL A 110 -6.28 -2.32 -0.25
N LEU A 111 -7.34 -2.56 0.51
CA LEU A 111 -7.54 -1.93 1.81
C LEU A 111 -6.83 -2.75 2.89
N PHE A 112 -5.95 -2.14 3.67
CA PHE A 112 -5.20 -2.85 4.73
C PHE A 112 -5.24 -2.09 6.07
N SER A 113 -4.65 -2.67 7.11
CA SER A 113 -4.49 -2.04 8.42
C SER A 113 -3.10 -2.33 8.97
N GLU A 114 -2.42 -1.30 9.47
CA GLU A 114 -1.08 -1.32 10.08
C GLU A 114 0.09 -1.67 9.13
N ALA A 115 0.01 -2.81 8.45
CA ALA A 115 1.04 -3.28 7.54
C ALA A 115 0.48 -4.15 6.41
N VAL A 116 1.18 -4.16 5.27
CA VAL A 116 0.84 -4.97 4.11
C VAL A 116 2.10 -5.44 3.38
N GLU A 117 2.06 -6.67 2.88
CA GLU A 117 3.05 -7.19 1.94
C GLU A 117 2.57 -6.92 0.50
N SER A 118 3.39 -6.22 -0.27
CA SER A 118 3.19 -5.96 -1.70
C SER A 118 4.31 -6.59 -2.52
N ALA A 119 4.17 -6.65 -3.85
CA ALA A 119 5.29 -7.08 -4.71
C ALA A 119 6.48 -6.10 -4.67
N CYS A 120 6.29 -4.88 -4.14
CA CYS A 120 7.33 -3.88 -3.92
C CYS A 120 8.00 -3.99 -2.55
N GLY A 121 7.58 -4.97 -1.72
CA GLY A 121 8.08 -5.19 -0.37
C GLY A 121 7.03 -4.91 0.71
N MET A 122 7.49 -4.91 1.97
CA MET A 122 6.66 -4.61 3.14
C MET A 122 6.44 -3.09 3.27
N ALA A 123 5.20 -2.68 3.47
CA ALA A 123 4.83 -1.29 3.75
C ALA A 123 4.01 -1.22 5.04
N GLY A 124 4.17 -0.11 5.78
CA GLY A 124 3.37 0.19 6.97
C GLY A 124 2.46 1.39 6.72
N SER A 125 1.44 1.58 7.56
CA SER A 125 0.48 2.69 7.43
C SER A 125 1.13 4.08 7.45
N ALA A 126 2.29 4.21 8.09
CA ALA A 126 3.06 5.46 8.13
C ALA A 126 3.60 5.91 6.76
N THR A 127 3.64 5.03 5.76
CA THR A 127 4.05 5.36 4.39
C THR A 127 2.96 6.13 3.63
N GLY A 128 1.70 6.06 4.10
CA GLY A 128 0.55 6.58 3.37
C GLY A 128 0.11 5.66 2.23
N PRO A 129 -0.88 6.08 1.43
CA PRO A 129 -1.33 5.35 0.25
C PRO A 129 -0.23 5.26 -0.80
N PHE A 130 -0.19 4.17 -1.55
CA PHE A 130 0.83 3.99 -2.58
C PHE A 130 0.36 3.05 -3.69
N TYR A 131 0.93 3.22 -4.88
CA TYR A 131 0.85 2.28 -5.99
C TYR A 131 2.12 1.44 -6.14
N CYS A 132 1.98 0.12 -6.34
CA CYS A 132 3.09 -0.77 -6.64
C CYS A 132 3.09 -1.20 -8.13
N PRO A 133 4.10 -0.80 -8.93
CA PRO A 133 4.16 -1.18 -10.35
C PRO A 133 4.43 -2.67 -10.60
N ALA A 134 4.90 -3.42 -9.60
CA ALA A 134 5.26 -4.84 -9.76
C ALA A 134 4.05 -5.79 -9.70
N ASP A 135 2.98 -5.40 -9.01
CA ASP A 135 1.72 -6.15 -8.94
C ASP A 135 0.50 -5.38 -9.48
N HIS A 136 0.73 -4.15 -9.96
CA HIS A 136 -0.31 -3.26 -10.49
C HIS A 136 -1.43 -2.95 -9.50
N LYS A 137 -1.11 -2.87 -8.20
CA LYS A 137 -2.09 -2.60 -7.14
C LYS A 137 -1.87 -1.25 -6.46
N VAL A 138 -2.99 -0.65 -6.06
CA VAL A 138 -3.02 0.48 -5.13
C VAL A 138 -3.26 -0.06 -3.73
N TYR A 139 -2.55 0.47 -2.74
CA TYR A 139 -2.65 0.08 -1.34
C TYR A 139 -3.06 1.29 -0.51
N LEU A 140 -4.07 1.11 0.35
CA LEU A 140 -4.64 2.18 1.16
C LEU A 140 -5.00 1.67 2.55
N ASP A 141 -4.47 2.31 3.58
CA ASP A 141 -5.00 2.20 4.95
C ASP A 141 -6.01 3.33 5.17
N LEU A 142 -7.23 2.99 5.58
CA LEU A 142 -8.28 3.99 5.84
C LEU A 142 -7.96 4.89 7.03
N ALA A 143 -7.06 4.49 7.93
CA ALA A 143 -6.56 5.35 9.00
C ALA A 143 -5.88 6.61 8.45
N PHE A 144 -5.35 6.56 7.22
CA PHE A 144 -4.78 7.74 6.55
C PHE A 144 -5.81 8.86 6.34
N PHE A 145 -7.10 8.54 6.20
CA PHE A 145 -8.13 9.57 6.07
C PHE A 145 -8.32 10.40 7.34
N GLU A 146 -8.12 9.78 8.51
CA GLU A 146 -8.09 10.50 9.78
C GLU A 146 -6.82 11.35 9.91
N GLU A 147 -5.70 10.86 9.38
CA GLU A 147 -4.44 11.60 9.34
C GLU A 147 -4.53 12.86 8.47
N LEU A 148 -5.15 12.77 7.29
CA LEU A 148 -5.43 13.93 6.43
C LEU A 148 -6.23 15.01 7.15
N HIS A 149 -7.24 14.60 7.90
CA HIS A 149 -8.06 15.51 8.70
C HIS A 149 -7.24 16.15 9.84
N SER A 150 -6.63 15.33 10.68
CA SER A 150 -6.02 15.74 11.94
C SER A 150 -4.69 16.48 11.78
N ARG A 151 -3.83 16.08 10.83
CA ARG A 151 -2.48 16.64 10.66
C ARG A 151 -2.42 17.76 9.63
N PHE A 152 -3.19 17.64 8.55
CA PHE A 152 -3.05 18.53 7.39
C PHE A 152 -4.20 19.51 7.23
N GLY A 153 -5.25 19.40 8.05
CA GLY A 153 -6.48 20.19 7.91
C GLY A 153 -7.21 19.94 6.59
N ALA A 154 -6.77 18.95 5.82
CA ALA A 154 -7.32 18.55 4.54
C ALA A 154 -8.47 17.60 4.80
N SER A 155 -9.63 18.18 5.10
CA SER A 155 -10.83 17.42 5.43
C SER A 155 -11.82 17.39 4.27
N GLY A 156 -12.51 16.25 4.15
CA GLY A 156 -13.62 16.06 3.23
C GLY A 156 -13.32 15.15 2.04
N ASP A 157 -14.40 14.65 1.46
CA ASP A 157 -14.40 13.64 0.40
C ASP A 157 -13.45 13.98 -0.76
N PHE A 158 -13.32 15.26 -1.13
CA PHE A 158 -12.47 15.65 -2.25
C PHE A 158 -10.99 15.37 -2.00
N ALA A 159 -10.48 15.67 -0.80
CA ALA A 159 -9.07 15.44 -0.48
C ALA A 159 -8.74 13.94 -0.49
N GLN A 160 -9.66 13.12 0.04
CA GLN A 160 -9.51 11.67 0.04
C GLN A 160 -9.59 11.10 -1.39
N ALA A 161 -10.57 11.54 -2.18
CA ALA A 161 -10.70 11.13 -3.58
C ALA A 161 -9.48 11.53 -4.42
N TYR A 162 -8.92 12.72 -4.18
CA TYR A 162 -7.73 13.20 -4.87
C TYR A 162 -6.52 12.28 -4.62
N VAL A 163 -6.29 11.84 -3.38
CA VAL A 163 -5.18 10.93 -3.08
C VAL A 163 -5.39 9.57 -3.76
N ILE A 164 -6.61 9.02 -3.74
CA ILE A 164 -6.90 7.78 -4.47
C ILE A 164 -6.60 7.98 -5.97
N ALA A 165 -7.09 9.06 -6.56
CA ALA A 165 -6.85 9.39 -7.97
C ALA A 165 -5.36 9.60 -8.28
N HIS A 166 -4.57 10.12 -7.33
CA HIS A 166 -3.12 10.25 -7.45
C HIS A 166 -2.45 8.88 -7.63
N GLU A 167 -2.78 7.92 -6.77
CA GLU A 167 -2.24 6.56 -6.86
C GLU A 167 -2.69 5.85 -8.15
N ILE A 168 -3.93 6.07 -8.60
CA ILE A 168 -4.40 5.60 -9.91
C ILE A 168 -3.62 6.28 -11.06
N GLY A 169 -3.21 7.52 -10.89
CA GLY A 169 -2.32 8.22 -11.83
C GLY A 169 -0.98 7.50 -12.02
N HIS A 170 -0.38 6.97 -10.95
CA HIS A 170 0.82 6.14 -11.06
C HIS A 170 0.57 4.83 -11.81
N HIS A 171 -0.60 4.22 -11.62
CA HIS A 171 -1.00 3.06 -12.41
C HIS A 171 -1.08 3.37 -13.91
N VAL A 172 -1.72 4.49 -14.26
CA VAL A 172 -1.80 4.96 -15.65
C VAL A 172 -0.42 5.25 -16.23
N GLN A 173 0.45 5.92 -15.48
CA GLN A 173 1.84 6.17 -15.90
C GLN A 173 2.59 4.87 -16.16
N THR A 174 2.31 3.81 -15.40
CA THR A 174 2.89 2.47 -15.61
C THR A 174 2.41 1.86 -16.92
N GLN A 175 1.10 1.87 -17.18
CA GLN A 175 0.52 1.34 -18.43
C GLN A 175 1.01 2.10 -19.67
N LEU A 176 1.25 3.40 -19.53
CA LEU A 176 1.80 4.24 -20.61
C LEU A 176 3.32 4.09 -20.80
N GLY A 177 4.01 3.31 -19.96
CA GLY A 177 5.47 3.13 -20.05
C GLY A 177 6.29 4.33 -19.53
N ILE A 178 5.64 5.30 -18.90
CA ILE A 178 6.25 6.57 -18.48
C ILE A 178 7.19 6.34 -17.30
N ILE A 179 6.80 5.51 -16.34
CA ILE A 179 7.62 5.23 -15.14
C ILE A 179 8.97 4.61 -15.54
N GLN A 180 8.94 3.64 -16.44
CA GLN A 180 10.14 2.98 -16.96
C GLN A 180 11.03 3.98 -17.68
N LYS A 181 10.43 4.91 -18.44
CA LYS A 181 11.18 5.94 -19.16
C LYS A 181 11.87 6.94 -18.22
N VAL A 182 11.17 7.39 -17.18
CA VAL A 182 11.73 8.29 -16.17
C VAL A 182 12.88 7.62 -15.42
N HIS A 183 12.69 6.36 -15.01
CA HIS A 183 13.74 5.60 -14.33
C HIS A 183 14.99 5.40 -15.20
N GLU A 184 14.81 5.10 -16.49
CA GLU A 184 15.91 5.01 -17.45
C GLU A 184 16.68 6.33 -17.54
N LEU A 185 15.98 7.47 -17.64
CA LEU A 185 16.60 8.79 -17.74
C LEU A 185 17.36 9.17 -16.46
N GLN A 186 16.76 8.93 -15.28
CA GLN A 186 17.42 9.17 -13.99
C GLN A 186 18.70 8.37 -13.83
N SER A 187 18.69 7.09 -14.23
CA SER A 187 19.87 6.21 -14.16
C SER A 187 21.02 6.63 -15.07
N ARG A 188 20.72 7.38 -16.14
CA ARG A 188 21.72 7.92 -17.07
C ARG A 188 22.34 9.20 -16.52
N THR A 189 21.54 10.08 -15.93
CA THR A 189 22.04 11.31 -15.29
C THR A 189 22.93 10.99 -14.10
N SER A 190 22.54 10.05 -13.23
CA SER A 190 23.33 9.66 -12.06
C SER A 190 24.71 9.08 -12.42
N LYS A 191 24.88 8.55 -13.64
CA LYS A 191 26.16 8.07 -14.18
C LYS A 191 26.98 9.15 -14.86
N SER A 192 26.37 10.26 -15.27
CA SER A 192 27.05 11.39 -15.89
C SER A 192 27.61 12.38 -14.86
N GLU A 193 27.13 12.33 -13.63
CA GLU A 193 27.54 13.20 -12.51
C GLU A 193 28.50 12.50 -11.53
N ALA A 194 28.93 11.27 -11.83
CA ALA A 194 29.91 10.48 -11.07
C ALA A 194 31.20 10.29 -11.89
#